data_AF-A0A431L4U1-F1
#
_entry.id   AF-A0A431L4U1-F1
#
_cell.length_a   1.000
_cell.length_b   1.000
_cell.length_c   1.000
_cell.angle_alpha   90.00
_cell.angle_beta   90.00
_cell.angle_gamma   90.00
#
_symmetry.space_group_name_H-M   'P 1'
#
loop_
_entity.id
_entity.type
_entity.pdbx_description
1 polymer ?
#
loop_
_entity_poly.entity_id
_entity_poly.type
_entity_poly.pdbx_seq_one_letter_code
_entity_poly.pdbx_strand_id
1 'polypeptide(L)'
;MRSRRPVIASSLSLLCIFNNYTSALAAAPNSQEFPTQILRTGVDLNSTTVSPNTRQLADILKLTPLIERNQQLRTKINPTNFDPTLENVAMGQQLIACVSESTQIIQEANLAVDFTLAEIQAEQNIYNEILNTYVNDRDKATLRTNALSFISNGALWSVCEGLAIPTNTHPELTAPSGITGILAGIIPSIASIYALKQLSGKKQTSEKDPNMLAKIFDYPVTPEIDYPKCVWDFLNSTQVGEPSNKTRRTLLIERWVADKNIPEFTESTATKQLDVITASVPRKKALNIATLNTRISMLQQLGAELLKMKRMLLELSMVIRGEKQM
;
A
#
# COMPACT_ATOMS: atom_id res chain seq x y z
N MET A 1 -34.43 84.75 17.13
CA MET A 1 -33.79 85.39 18.29
C MET A 1 -33.48 84.29 19.33
N ARG A 2 -32.19 84.06 19.61
CA ARG A 2 -31.55 83.31 20.74
C ARG A 2 -31.90 81.81 20.94
N SER A 3 -30.99 80.87 20.64
CA SER A 3 -29.84 80.32 21.43
C SER A 3 -30.25 79.00 22.13
N ARG A 4 -29.57 77.85 22.01
CA ARG A 4 -28.15 77.50 22.34
C ARG A 4 -27.74 76.18 21.62
N ARG A 5 -26.42 76.04 21.36
CA ARG A 5 -25.64 74.86 20.91
C ARG A 5 -25.25 73.95 22.12
N PRO A 6 -24.31 72.94 22.05
CA PRO A 6 -24.05 71.76 21.17
C PRO A 6 -23.66 70.46 21.97
N VAL A 7 -22.93 69.51 21.34
CA VAL A 7 -21.96 68.45 21.83
C VAL A 7 -22.46 67.01 21.54
N ILE A 8 -22.00 66.29 20.49
CA ILE A 8 -20.72 65.57 20.19
C ILE A 8 -20.45 64.30 21.05
N ALA A 9 -20.53 63.12 20.41
CA ALA A 9 -19.64 61.94 20.51
C ALA A 9 -20.30 60.82 19.67
N SER A 10 -19.68 60.17 18.68
CA SER A 10 -18.41 59.46 18.76
C SER A 10 -17.78 59.31 17.37
N SER A 11 -16.47 59.49 17.35
CA SER A 11 -15.54 59.51 16.22
C SER A 11 -15.01 58.11 15.85
N LEU A 12 -14.78 57.93 14.54
CA LEU A 12 -13.64 57.29 13.84
C LEU A 12 -13.01 56.02 14.46
N SER A 13 -12.70 54.97 13.71
CA SER A 13 -11.64 55.03 12.69
C SER A 13 -11.63 53.79 11.78
N LEU A 14 -11.70 54.04 10.48
CA LEU A 14 -11.23 53.14 9.43
C LEU A 14 -9.69 53.23 9.42
N LEU A 15 -8.97 52.10 9.51
CA LEU A 15 -7.53 52.08 9.31
C LEU A 15 -7.16 50.98 8.30
N CYS A 16 -6.81 51.40 7.09
CA CYS A 16 -6.03 50.62 6.15
C CYS A 16 -4.55 50.77 6.51
N ILE A 17 -3.78 49.69 6.52
CA ILE A 17 -2.33 49.74 6.31
C ILE A 17 -1.94 48.70 5.25
N PHE A 18 -1.13 49.20 4.32
CA PHE A 18 -0.62 48.60 3.10
C PHE A 18 0.48 47.54 3.32
N ASN A 19 0.58 46.64 2.32
CA ASN A 19 1.76 46.01 1.69
C ASN A 19 3.02 45.71 2.53
N ASN A 20 3.54 44.49 2.36
CA ASN A 20 4.85 44.31 1.70
C ASN A 20 5.04 42.89 1.12
N TYR A 21 5.66 42.88 -0.07
CA TYR A 21 6.03 41.74 -0.88
C TYR A 21 7.16 40.91 -0.25
N THR A 22 7.10 39.58 -0.41
CA THR A 22 8.27 38.79 -0.83
C THR A 22 7.81 37.47 -1.43
N SER A 23 8.29 37.22 -2.64
CA SER A 23 8.13 36.02 -3.45
C SER A 23 8.48 34.75 -2.67
N ALA A 24 7.52 33.87 -2.48
CA ALA A 24 7.77 32.44 -2.41
C ALA A 24 6.90 31.80 -3.48
N LEU A 25 7.58 31.26 -4.49
CA LEU A 25 7.04 30.42 -5.54
C LEU A 25 5.94 29.53 -4.94
N ALA A 26 4.71 29.71 -5.40
CA ALA A 26 3.59 28.88 -4.99
C ALA A 26 3.94 27.44 -5.37
N ALA A 27 4.40 26.66 -4.39
CA ALA A 27 4.32 25.22 -4.46
C ALA A 27 2.84 24.89 -4.71
N ALA A 28 2.55 24.32 -5.88
CA ALA A 28 1.20 23.95 -6.25
C ALA A 28 0.64 23.04 -5.13
N PRO A 29 -0.41 23.45 -4.41
CA PRO A 29 -1.08 22.55 -3.50
C PRO A 29 -1.79 21.53 -4.42
N ASN A 30 -1.40 20.26 -4.32
CA ASN A 30 -1.88 19.13 -5.14
C ASN A 30 -1.05 18.74 -6.37
N SER A 31 0.29 18.86 -6.34
CA SER A 31 1.08 17.89 -7.11
C SER A 31 1.07 16.54 -6.37
N GLN A 32 -0.01 15.76 -6.54
CA GLN A 32 0.11 14.32 -6.32
C GLN A 32 1.14 13.83 -7.33
N GLU A 33 2.31 13.40 -6.87
CA GLU A 33 3.21 12.64 -7.72
C GLU A 33 2.42 11.43 -8.22
N PHE A 34 2.15 11.40 -9.53
CA PHE A 34 1.52 10.25 -10.15
C PHE A 34 2.38 9.02 -9.85
N PRO A 35 1.78 7.89 -9.43
CA PRO A 35 2.55 6.71 -9.09
C PRO A 35 3.46 6.35 -10.26
N THR A 36 4.77 6.46 -10.05
CA THR A 36 5.76 6.05 -11.04
C THR A 36 5.47 4.59 -11.39
N GLN A 37 5.27 4.33 -12.68
CA GLN A 37 4.84 3.05 -13.23
C GLN A 37 5.57 1.88 -12.57
N ILE A 38 4.83 1.02 -11.86
CA ILE A 38 5.36 -0.13 -11.10
C ILE A 38 6.04 -1.15 -12.03
N LEU A 39 5.78 -1.08 -13.34
CA LEU A 39 6.16 -2.09 -14.33
C LEU A 39 7.41 -1.75 -15.17
N ARG A 40 8.35 -0.95 -14.66
CA ARG A 40 9.62 -0.70 -15.35
C ARG A 40 10.60 -1.86 -15.13
N THR A 41 10.36 -3.00 -15.79
CA THR A 41 11.33 -4.10 -15.84
C THR A 41 12.43 -3.85 -16.88
N GLY A 42 12.20 -2.93 -17.81
CA GLY A 42 13.07 -2.71 -18.98
C GLY A 42 12.96 -3.82 -20.03
N VAL A 43 11.99 -4.73 -19.89
CA VAL A 43 11.73 -5.80 -20.86
C VAL A 43 11.01 -5.20 -22.06
N ASP A 44 11.65 -5.27 -23.22
CA ASP A 44 11.06 -4.94 -24.51
C ASP A 44 10.97 -6.21 -25.36
N LEU A 45 9.78 -6.75 -25.54
CA LEU A 45 9.57 -8.01 -26.27
C LEU A 45 9.96 -7.93 -27.75
N ASN A 46 10.02 -6.73 -28.34
CA ASN A 46 10.38 -6.55 -29.74
C ASN A 46 11.88 -6.38 -29.96
N SER A 47 12.65 -6.15 -28.88
CA SER A 47 14.10 -6.07 -28.95
C SER A 47 14.73 -7.44 -29.24
N THR A 48 15.78 -7.46 -30.05
CA THR A 48 16.57 -8.66 -30.38
C THR A 48 17.42 -9.15 -29.21
N THR A 49 17.73 -8.28 -28.25
CA THR A 49 18.55 -8.58 -27.06
C THR A 49 17.70 -8.56 -25.81
N VAL A 50 18.07 -9.37 -24.81
CA VAL A 50 17.41 -9.35 -23.50
C VAL A 50 17.67 -8.07 -22.72
N SER A 51 16.76 -7.76 -21.81
CA SER A 51 16.98 -6.69 -20.83
C SER A 51 18.07 -7.09 -19.81
N PRO A 52 18.81 -6.11 -19.23
CA PRO A 52 19.81 -6.38 -18.21
C PRO A 52 19.24 -7.07 -16.95
N ASN A 53 18.00 -6.75 -16.59
CA ASN A 53 17.30 -7.40 -15.47
C ASN A 53 17.01 -8.88 -15.76
N THR A 54 16.64 -9.20 -17.00
CA THR A 54 16.46 -10.59 -17.43
C THR A 54 17.77 -11.37 -17.41
N ARG A 55 18.89 -10.74 -17.79
CA ARG A 55 20.22 -11.36 -17.67
C ARG A 55 20.58 -11.69 -16.23
N GLN A 56 20.35 -10.75 -15.32
CA GLN A 56 20.52 -11.00 -13.89
C GLN A 56 19.61 -12.14 -13.39
N LEU A 57 18.37 -12.21 -13.84
CA LEU A 57 17.47 -13.32 -13.48
C LEU A 57 17.99 -14.66 -14.00
N ALA A 58 18.56 -14.71 -15.20
CA ALA A 58 19.21 -15.91 -15.71
C ALA A 58 20.37 -16.37 -14.81
N ASP A 59 21.17 -15.44 -14.30
CA ASP A 59 22.26 -15.75 -13.37
C ASP A 59 21.72 -16.31 -12.05
N ILE A 60 20.66 -15.71 -11.49
CA ILE A 60 20.00 -16.18 -10.27
C ILE A 60 19.45 -17.60 -10.44
N LEU A 61 18.83 -17.88 -11.58
CA LEU A 61 18.30 -19.20 -11.93
C LEU A 61 19.37 -20.18 -12.42
N LYS A 62 20.64 -19.75 -12.52
CA LYS A 62 21.76 -20.51 -13.09
C LYS A 62 21.50 -21.01 -14.52
N LEU A 63 20.71 -20.27 -15.28
CA LEU A 63 20.37 -20.56 -16.67
C LEU A 63 21.43 -20.08 -17.67
N THR A 64 22.27 -19.12 -17.30
CA THR A 64 23.32 -18.55 -18.16
C THR A 64 24.19 -19.60 -18.87
N PRO A 65 24.78 -20.60 -18.19
CA PRO A 65 25.58 -21.63 -18.88
C PRO A 65 24.76 -22.51 -19.84
N LEU A 66 23.48 -22.74 -19.54
CA LEU A 66 22.58 -23.50 -20.42
C LEU A 66 22.19 -22.68 -21.64
N ILE A 67 21.95 -21.39 -21.49
CA ILE A 67 21.64 -20.47 -22.59
C ILE A 67 22.84 -20.34 -23.53
N GLU A 68 24.04 -20.16 -23.00
CA GLU A 68 25.27 -20.10 -23.81
C GLU A 68 25.48 -21.41 -24.58
N ARG A 69 25.31 -22.56 -23.92
CA ARG A 69 25.38 -23.88 -24.58
C ARG A 69 24.32 -24.03 -25.66
N ASN A 70 23.10 -23.55 -25.41
CA ASN A 70 22.01 -23.58 -26.38
C ASN A 70 22.35 -22.78 -27.64
N GLN A 71 22.84 -21.55 -27.47
CA GLN A 71 23.25 -20.69 -28.58
C GLN A 71 24.39 -21.32 -29.39
N GLN A 72 25.41 -21.87 -28.71
CA GLN A 72 26.51 -22.58 -29.37
C GLN A 72 26.00 -23.77 -30.20
N LEU A 73 25.11 -24.60 -29.65
CA LEU A 73 24.54 -25.75 -30.36
C LEU A 73 23.70 -25.30 -31.56
N ARG A 74 22.91 -24.22 -31.44
CA ARG A 74 22.14 -23.66 -32.56
C ARG A 74 23.02 -23.11 -33.67
N THR A 75 24.17 -22.49 -33.35
CA THR A 75 25.09 -22.02 -34.40
C THR A 75 25.75 -23.15 -35.18
N LYS A 76 25.92 -24.33 -34.55
CA LYS A 76 26.52 -25.51 -35.19
C LYS A 76 25.51 -26.28 -36.03
N ILE A 77 24.23 -26.26 -35.66
CA ILE A 77 23.15 -26.93 -36.39
C ILE A 77 22.62 -25.95 -37.44
N ASN A 78 22.90 -26.19 -38.72
CA ASN A 78 22.29 -25.42 -39.81
C ASN A 78 20.89 -26.00 -40.12
N PRO A 79 19.78 -25.33 -39.75
CA PRO A 79 18.44 -25.87 -39.96
C PRO A 79 18.06 -25.96 -41.45
N THR A 80 18.73 -25.20 -42.31
CA THR A 80 18.41 -25.07 -43.74
C THR A 80 19.12 -26.12 -44.60
N ASN A 81 20.18 -26.75 -44.09
CA ASN A 81 20.99 -27.73 -44.82
C ASN A 81 21.46 -28.83 -43.86
N PHE A 82 20.49 -29.50 -43.22
CA PHE A 82 20.76 -30.54 -42.24
C PHE A 82 21.25 -31.82 -42.94
N ASP A 83 22.56 -32.09 -42.83
CA ASP A 83 23.14 -33.37 -43.24
C ASP A 83 22.95 -34.39 -42.10
N PRO A 84 22.24 -35.52 -42.29
CA PRO A 84 21.94 -36.48 -41.24
C PRO A 84 23.16 -37.36 -40.87
N THR A 85 24.28 -36.73 -40.55
CA THR A 85 25.44 -37.40 -39.96
C THR A 85 25.17 -37.73 -38.49
N LEU A 86 25.83 -38.77 -37.97
CA LEU A 86 25.73 -39.15 -36.55
C LEU A 86 26.08 -37.97 -35.62
N GLU A 87 27.05 -37.15 -36.02
CA GLU A 87 27.46 -35.95 -35.30
C GLU A 87 26.35 -34.89 -35.25
N ASN A 88 25.70 -34.58 -36.38
CA ASN A 88 24.62 -33.61 -36.43
C ASN A 88 23.37 -34.09 -35.66
N VAL A 89 23.06 -35.38 -35.71
CA VAL A 89 21.98 -35.99 -34.91
C VAL A 89 22.31 -35.90 -33.41
N ALA A 90 23.55 -36.21 -33.01
CA ALA A 90 23.99 -36.10 -31.62
C ALA A 90 23.92 -34.66 -31.10
N MET A 91 24.33 -33.67 -31.91
CA MET A 91 24.18 -32.26 -31.57
C MET A 91 22.72 -31.84 -31.43
N GLY A 92 21.85 -32.32 -32.33
CA GLY A 92 20.39 -32.09 -32.24
C GLY A 92 19.80 -32.64 -30.94
N GLN A 93 20.17 -33.85 -30.54
CA GLN A 93 19.77 -34.43 -29.26
C GLN A 93 20.25 -33.60 -28.06
N GLN A 94 21.51 -33.14 -28.09
CA GLN A 94 22.04 -32.26 -27.04
C GLN A 94 21.30 -30.93 -26.97
N LEU A 95 20.91 -30.36 -28.11
CA LEU A 95 20.12 -29.12 -28.14
C LEU A 95 18.75 -29.36 -27.50
N ILE A 96 18.06 -30.44 -27.86
CA ILE A 96 16.76 -30.79 -27.29
C ILE A 96 16.86 -30.99 -25.78
N ALA A 97 17.86 -31.73 -25.30
CA ALA A 97 18.09 -31.94 -23.87
C ALA A 97 18.33 -30.60 -23.14
N CYS A 98 19.19 -29.73 -23.70
CA CYS A 98 19.49 -28.42 -23.14
C CYS A 98 18.27 -27.48 -23.11
N VAL A 99 17.46 -27.48 -24.18
CA VAL A 99 16.18 -26.73 -24.23
C VAL A 99 15.21 -27.24 -23.18
N SER A 100 15.09 -28.57 -23.06
CA SER A 100 14.19 -29.22 -22.09
C SER A 100 14.56 -28.86 -20.65
N GLU A 101 15.84 -28.99 -20.30
CA GLU A 101 16.36 -28.64 -18.96
C GLU A 101 16.12 -27.15 -18.65
N SER A 102 16.45 -26.26 -19.60
CA SER A 102 16.24 -24.81 -19.42
C SER A 102 14.75 -24.47 -19.24
N THR A 103 13.87 -25.15 -19.98
CA THR A 103 12.42 -24.96 -19.88
C THR A 103 11.89 -25.45 -18.53
N GLN A 104 12.40 -26.57 -18.01
CA GLN A 104 12.02 -27.09 -16.70
C GLN A 104 12.38 -26.11 -15.58
N ILE A 105 13.58 -25.53 -15.61
CA ILE A 105 14.01 -24.52 -14.63
C ILE A 105 13.13 -23.28 -14.68
N ILE A 106 12.77 -22.80 -15.89
CA ILE A 106 11.84 -21.66 -16.02
C ILE A 106 10.45 -21.99 -15.49
N GLN A 107 9.95 -23.21 -15.76
CA GLN A 107 8.65 -23.65 -15.25
C GLN A 107 8.63 -23.74 -13.73
N GLU A 108 9.68 -24.31 -13.13
CA GLU A 108 9.84 -24.36 -11.67
C GLU A 108 9.88 -22.95 -11.07
N ALA A 109 10.64 -22.03 -11.67
CA ALA A 109 10.69 -20.64 -11.23
C ALA A 109 9.31 -19.94 -11.36
N ASN A 110 8.56 -20.22 -12.43
CA ASN A 110 7.22 -19.68 -12.61
C ASN A 110 6.24 -20.21 -11.56
N LEU A 111 6.29 -21.52 -11.26
CA LEU A 111 5.48 -22.14 -10.20
C LEU A 111 5.83 -21.58 -8.82
N ALA A 112 7.11 -21.31 -8.55
CA ALA A 112 7.54 -20.69 -7.30
C ALA A 112 6.99 -19.26 -7.14
N VAL A 113 6.94 -18.48 -8.22
CA VAL A 113 6.30 -17.16 -8.24
C VAL A 113 4.79 -17.30 -8.02
N ASP A 114 4.13 -18.24 -8.70
CA ASP A 114 2.70 -18.49 -8.57
C ASP A 114 2.31 -18.92 -7.15
N PHE A 115 3.09 -19.80 -6.53
CA PHE A 115 2.94 -20.19 -5.13
C PHE A 115 2.98 -18.98 -4.21
N THR A 116 4.00 -18.14 -4.34
CA THR A 116 4.17 -16.95 -3.50
C THR A 116 3.02 -15.95 -3.69
N LEU A 117 2.56 -15.77 -4.95
CA LEU A 117 1.43 -14.89 -5.25
C LEU A 117 0.11 -15.43 -4.69
N ALA A 118 -0.09 -16.75 -4.71
CA ALA A 118 -1.27 -17.38 -4.14
C ALA A 118 -1.35 -17.16 -2.63
N GLU A 119 -0.24 -17.33 -1.90
CA GLU A 119 -0.18 -17.04 -0.46
C GLU A 119 -0.46 -15.57 -0.15
N ILE A 120 0.16 -14.64 -0.90
CA ILE A 120 -0.12 -13.20 -0.78
C ILE A 120 -1.62 -12.91 -1.01
N GLN A 121 -2.23 -13.54 -2.01
CA GLN A 121 -3.65 -13.35 -2.31
C GLN A 121 -4.56 -13.96 -1.22
N ALA A 122 -4.21 -15.13 -0.68
CA ALA A 122 -4.93 -15.74 0.43
C ALA A 122 -4.93 -14.83 1.66
N GLU A 123 -3.77 -14.29 2.04
CA GLU A 123 -3.66 -13.33 3.15
C GLU A 123 -4.46 -12.05 2.89
N GLN A 124 -4.39 -11.49 1.68
CA GLN A 124 -5.19 -10.31 1.31
C GLN A 124 -6.69 -10.56 1.43
N ASN A 125 -7.17 -11.74 1.03
CA ASN A 125 -8.58 -12.10 1.14
C ASN A 125 -9.02 -12.14 2.62
N ILE A 126 -8.21 -12.77 3.48
CA ILE A 126 -8.46 -12.80 4.93
C ILE A 126 -8.50 -11.38 5.49
N TYR A 127 -7.55 -10.52 5.14
CA TYR A 127 -7.52 -9.14 5.62
C TYR A 127 -8.71 -8.31 5.11
N ASN A 128 -9.15 -8.52 3.87
CA ASN A 128 -10.32 -7.86 3.32
C ASN A 128 -11.61 -8.30 4.03
N GLU A 129 -11.76 -9.58 4.38
CA GLU A 129 -12.91 -10.06 5.12
C GLU A 129 -13.01 -9.44 6.51
N ILE A 130 -11.87 -9.39 7.23
CA ILE A 130 -11.80 -8.76 8.56
C ILE A 130 -12.05 -7.25 8.43
N LEU A 131 -11.46 -6.60 7.43
CA LEU A 131 -11.64 -5.18 7.15
C LEU A 131 -13.10 -4.84 6.90
N ASN A 132 -13.78 -5.60 6.03
CA ASN A 132 -15.20 -5.43 5.73
C ASN A 132 -16.05 -5.57 7.01
N THR A 133 -15.74 -6.56 7.85
CA THR A 133 -16.38 -6.71 9.17
C THR A 133 -16.19 -5.45 10.03
N TYR A 134 -14.96 -4.92 10.09
CA TYR A 134 -14.63 -3.76 10.93
C TYR A 134 -15.26 -2.47 10.41
N VAL A 135 -15.33 -2.30 9.09
CA VAL A 135 -16.01 -1.18 8.43
C VAL A 135 -17.50 -1.26 8.67
N ASN A 136 -18.14 -2.43 8.49
CA ASN A 136 -19.56 -2.63 8.76
C ASN A 136 -19.91 -2.34 10.22
N ASP A 137 -19.08 -2.78 11.16
CA ASP A 137 -19.27 -2.49 12.59
C ASP A 137 -19.11 -1.00 12.90
N ARG A 138 -18.10 -0.34 12.31
CA ARG A 138 -17.91 1.11 12.42
C ARG A 138 -19.13 1.87 11.89
N ASP A 139 -19.63 1.48 10.73
CA ASP A 139 -20.71 2.18 10.05
C ASP A 139 -22.03 2.01 10.82
N LYS A 140 -22.34 0.79 11.31
CA LYS A 140 -23.47 0.55 12.23
C LYS A 140 -23.38 1.40 13.49
N ALA A 141 -22.18 1.50 14.06
CA ALA A 141 -21.97 2.26 15.28
C ALA A 141 -22.10 3.78 15.04
N THR A 142 -21.60 4.27 13.90
CA THR A 142 -21.75 5.66 13.44
C THR A 142 -23.22 5.99 13.18
N LEU A 143 -23.97 5.09 12.53
CA LEU A 143 -25.41 5.24 12.31
C LEU A 143 -26.19 5.35 13.64
N ARG A 144 -25.87 4.51 14.63
CA ARG A 144 -26.49 4.58 15.97
C ARG A 144 -26.17 5.91 16.66
N THR A 145 -24.92 6.36 16.61
CA THR A 145 -24.52 7.63 17.23
C THR A 145 -25.16 8.82 16.54
N ASN A 146 -25.25 8.82 15.21
CA ASN A 146 -25.94 9.85 14.45
C ASN A 146 -27.45 9.83 14.73
N ALA A 147 -28.07 8.66 14.79
CA ALA A 147 -29.48 8.52 15.16
C ALA A 147 -29.74 9.00 16.59
N LEU A 148 -28.87 8.66 17.55
CA LEU A 148 -28.97 9.15 18.92
C LEU A 148 -28.75 10.67 18.98
N SER A 149 -27.82 11.22 18.22
CA SER A 149 -27.58 12.67 18.13
C SER A 149 -28.77 13.38 17.49
N PHE A 150 -29.42 12.80 16.50
CA PHE A 150 -30.64 13.33 15.90
C PHE A 150 -31.83 13.28 16.87
N ILE A 151 -32.04 12.14 17.55
CA ILE A 151 -33.10 11.97 18.56
C ILE A 151 -32.86 12.93 19.73
N SER A 152 -31.63 13.00 20.25
CA SER A 152 -31.30 13.89 21.36
C SER A 152 -31.38 15.35 20.96
N ASN A 153 -30.89 15.76 19.79
CA ASN A 153 -31.09 17.13 19.31
C ASN A 153 -32.58 17.43 19.13
N GLY A 154 -33.37 16.54 18.53
CA GLY A 154 -34.81 16.72 18.35
C GLY A 154 -35.60 16.77 19.68
N ALA A 155 -35.27 15.90 20.62
CA ALA A 155 -35.90 15.86 21.95
C ALA A 155 -35.44 17.02 22.85
N LEU A 156 -34.19 17.44 22.75
CA LEU A 156 -33.69 18.60 23.48
C LEU A 156 -34.32 19.88 22.96
N TRP A 157 -34.49 20.01 21.64
CA TRP A 157 -35.25 21.12 21.04
C TRP A 157 -36.71 21.10 21.46
N SER A 158 -37.39 19.95 21.47
CA SER A 158 -38.80 19.89 21.89
C SER A 158 -39.00 20.20 23.38
N VAL A 159 -38.08 19.80 24.25
CA VAL A 159 -38.11 20.17 25.67
C VAL A 159 -37.78 21.64 25.86
N CYS A 160 -36.83 22.18 25.10
CA CYS A 160 -36.51 23.61 25.15
C CYS A 160 -37.65 24.48 24.63
N GLU A 161 -38.32 24.08 23.54
CA GLU A 161 -39.52 24.76 23.04
C GLU A 161 -40.68 24.63 24.03
N GLY A 162 -40.92 23.44 24.60
CA GLY A 162 -41.96 23.22 25.61
C GLY A 162 -41.75 24.03 26.90
N LEU A 163 -40.49 24.27 27.30
CA LEU A 163 -40.13 25.11 28.44
C LEU A 163 -40.04 26.61 28.09
N ALA A 164 -39.99 26.96 26.80
CA ALA A 164 -39.91 28.34 26.30
C ALA A 164 -41.26 28.91 25.84
N ILE A 165 -42.28 28.08 25.62
CA ILE A 165 -43.65 28.52 25.34
C ILE A 165 -44.33 28.90 26.68
N PRO A 166 -44.63 30.18 26.94
CA PRO A 166 -45.27 30.60 28.17
C PRO A 166 -46.73 30.09 28.19
N THR A 167 -47.09 29.31 29.20
CA THR A 167 -48.48 28.89 29.42
C THR A 167 -49.21 30.00 30.19
N ASN A 168 -50.42 30.37 29.75
CA ASN A 168 -51.17 31.55 30.23
C ASN A 168 -51.58 31.51 31.72
N THR A 169 -51.32 30.39 32.42
CA THR A 169 -51.69 30.16 33.82
C THR A 169 -50.50 30.10 34.79
N HIS A 170 -49.27 29.85 34.32
CA HIS A 170 -48.06 29.74 35.17
C HIS A 170 -46.78 30.24 34.46
N PRO A 171 -46.57 31.56 34.36
CA PRO A 171 -45.40 32.15 33.70
C PRO A 171 -44.07 31.99 34.47
N GLU A 172 -44.10 31.50 35.72
CA GLU A 172 -42.90 31.31 36.55
C GLU A 172 -42.13 30.01 36.22
N LEU A 173 -42.70 29.13 35.39
CA LEU A 173 -42.09 27.86 34.99
C LEU A 173 -41.25 27.97 33.70
N THR A 174 -41.17 29.16 33.10
CA THR A 174 -40.42 29.40 31.86
C THR A 174 -38.92 29.52 32.17
N ALA A 175 -38.13 28.56 31.69
CA ALA A 175 -36.69 28.53 31.97
C ALA A 175 -35.95 29.62 31.17
N PRO A 176 -35.01 30.38 31.77
CA PRO A 176 -34.22 31.38 31.06
C PRO A 176 -33.40 30.76 29.93
N SER A 177 -33.49 31.31 28.72
CA SER A 177 -32.86 30.81 27.48
C SER A 177 -31.32 30.65 27.52
N GLY A 178 -30.64 31.28 28.48
CA GLY A 178 -29.20 31.18 28.68
C GLY A 178 -28.73 29.85 29.29
N ILE A 179 -29.56 29.17 30.10
CA ILE A 179 -29.21 27.88 30.73
C ILE A 179 -29.45 26.72 29.76
N THR A 180 -30.52 26.79 28.97
CA THR A 180 -30.82 25.82 27.90
C THR A 180 -29.78 25.87 26.77
N GLY A 181 -29.24 27.05 26.45
CA GLY A 181 -28.18 27.22 25.45
C GLY A 181 -26.82 26.59 25.81
N ILE A 182 -26.43 26.57 27.10
CA ILE A 182 -25.15 25.98 27.53
C ILE A 182 -25.23 24.45 27.57
N LEU A 183 -26.37 23.87 27.98
CA LEU A 183 -26.60 22.42 27.92
C LEU A 183 -26.68 21.91 26.48
N ALA A 184 -27.19 22.72 25.54
CA ALA A 184 -27.22 22.39 24.12
C ALA A 184 -25.83 22.34 23.44
N GLY A 185 -24.78 22.99 23.99
CA GLY A 185 -23.44 23.01 23.39
C GLY A 185 -22.47 21.91 23.88
N ILE A 186 -22.67 21.38 25.10
CA ILE A 186 -21.79 20.38 25.70
C ILE A 186 -22.03 18.98 25.12
N ILE A 187 -23.28 18.63 24.83
CA ILE A 187 -23.66 17.31 24.30
C ILE A 187 -23.13 17.07 22.87
N PRO A 188 -23.22 18.03 21.91
CA PRO A 188 -22.63 17.87 20.58
C PRO A 188 -21.12 17.67 20.61
N SER A 189 -20.41 18.38 21.50
CA SER A 189 -18.94 18.30 21.58
C SER A 189 -18.44 16.94 22.06
N ILE A 190 -19.10 16.34 23.05
CA ILE A 190 -18.79 14.99 23.54
C ILE A 190 -19.19 13.94 22.49
N ALA A 191 -20.34 14.11 21.84
CA ALA A 191 -20.78 13.24 20.75
C ALA A 191 -19.81 13.28 19.56
N SER A 192 -19.26 14.45 19.20
CA SER A 192 -18.25 14.60 18.15
C SER A 192 -16.93 13.92 18.52
N ILE A 193 -16.43 14.07 19.76
CA ILE A 193 -15.22 13.35 20.21
C ILE A 193 -15.45 11.83 20.22
N TYR A 194 -16.63 11.39 20.64
CA TYR A 194 -17.00 9.97 20.62
C TYR A 194 -17.11 9.44 19.18
N ALA A 195 -17.74 10.19 18.28
CA ALA A 195 -17.80 9.86 16.86
C ALA A 195 -16.40 9.78 16.24
N LEU A 196 -15.49 10.72 16.54
CA LEU A 196 -14.09 10.66 16.09
C LEU A 196 -13.35 9.40 16.60
N LYS A 197 -13.59 8.99 17.85
CA LYS A 197 -13.06 7.72 18.37
C LYS A 197 -13.70 6.50 17.69
N GLN A 198 -14.97 6.60 17.31
CA GLN A 198 -15.71 5.54 16.63
C GLN A 198 -15.27 5.37 15.17
N LEU A 199 -14.89 6.45 14.48
CA LEU A 199 -14.31 6.43 13.14
C LEU A 199 -13.03 5.58 13.04
N SER A 200 -12.28 5.43 14.14
CA SER A 200 -11.08 4.60 14.21
C SER A 200 -11.37 3.09 14.19
N GLY A 201 -12.64 2.68 14.30
CA GLY A 201 -13.08 1.28 14.26
C GLY A 201 -12.78 0.46 15.52
N LYS A 202 -13.26 -0.80 15.54
CA LYS A 202 -12.92 -1.76 16.60
C LYS A 202 -11.42 -2.09 16.56
N LYS A 203 -10.84 -2.32 17.74
CA LYS A 203 -9.45 -2.74 17.89
C LYS A 203 -9.39 -4.10 18.55
N GLN A 204 -8.81 -5.10 17.89
CA GLN A 204 -8.64 -6.45 18.43
C GLN A 204 -7.17 -6.75 18.72
N THR A 205 -6.94 -7.69 19.62
CA THR A 205 -5.60 -8.24 19.85
C THR A 205 -5.19 -9.02 18.61
N SER A 206 -4.01 -8.72 18.06
CA SER A 206 -3.40 -9.58 17.05
C SER A 206 -2.82 -10.78 17.76
N GLU A 207 -3.24 -11.97 17.34
CA GLU A 207 -2.59 -13.23 17.73
C GLU A 207 -1.23 -13.33 17.05
N LYS A 208 -0.37 -14.23 17.55
CA LYS A 208 0.96 -14.46 16.99
C LYS A 208 0.80 -15.37 15.78
N ASP A 209 0.70 -14.76 14.61
CA ASP A 209 0.55 -15.45 13.33
C ASP A 209 1.33 -14.66 12.27
N PRO A 210 2.65 -14.93 12.12
CA PRO A 210 3.49 -14.18 11.21
C PRO A 210 2.99 -14.31 9.77
N ASN A 211 3.02 -13.20 9.03
CA ASN A 211 2.57 -13.17 7.63
C ASN A 211 3.75 -13.14 6.64
N MET A 212 3.46 -13.15 5.34
CA MET A 212 4.48 -13.07 4.28
C MET A 212 5.41 -11.85 4.44
N LEU A 213 4.94 -10.73 5.01
CA LEU A 213 5.79 -9.56 5.26
C LEU A 213 6.86 -9.79 6.35
N ALA A 214 6.70 -10.79 7.21
CA ALA A 214 7.65 -11.08 8.29
C ALA A 214 9.06 -11.38 7.76
N LYS A 215 9.20 -12.22 6.72
CA LYS A 215 10.51 -12.53 6.14
C LYS A 215 11.19 -11.30 5.55
N ILE A 216 10.41 -10.39 4.95
CA ILE A 216 10.94 -9.15 4.33
C ILE A 216 11.65 -8.27 5.34
N PHE A 217 11.17 -8.25 6.59
CA PHE A 217 11.77 -7.51 7.70
C PHE A 217 12.65 -8.36 8.63
N ASP A 218 13.11 -9.53 8.15
CA ASP A 218 14.00 -10.44 8.87
C ASP A 218 13.42 -10.94 10.23
N TYR A 219 12.09 -11.03 10.34
CA TYR A 219 11.41 -11.67 11.47
C TYR A 219 11.35 -13.20 11.30
N PRO A 220 11.21 -13.97 12.40
CA PRO A 220 11.02 -15.42 12.34
C PRO A 220 9.78 -15.81 11.54
N VAL A 221 9.94 -16.79 10.65
CA VAL A 221 8.87 -17.31 9.78
C VAL A 221 8.57 -18.78 10.06
N THR A 222 7.36 -19.21 9.73
CA THR A 222 6.98 -20.63 9.64
C THR A 222 7.32 -21.16 8.24
N PRO A 223 7.43 -22.49 8.05
CA PRO A 223 7.67 -23.07 6.73
C PRO A 223 6.57 -22.74 5.70
N GLU A 224 5.35 -22.45 6.16
CA GLU A 224 4.18 -22.15 5.31
C GLU A 224 4.28 -20.77 4.64
N ILE A 225 4.89 -19.80 5.32
CA ILE A 225 5.08 -18.43 4.81
C ILE A 225 6.50 -18.19 4.28
N ASP A 226 7.29 -19.25 4.14
CA ASP A 226 8.67 -19.14 3.70
C ASP A 226 8.76 -19.00 2.18
N TYR A 227 9.55 -18.03 1.73
CA TYR A 227 9.68 -17.75 0.29
C TYR A 227 10.53 -18.82 -0.39
N PRO A 228 10.11 -19.33 -1.57
CA PRO A 228 10.94 -20.16 -2.41
C PRO A 228 12.28 -19.49 -2.71
N LYS A 229 13.34 -20.30 -2.79
CA LYS A 229 14.73 -19.79 -2.89
C LYS A 229 14.93 -18.83 -4.07
N CYS A 230 14.46 -19.18 -5.26
CA CYS A 230 14.63 -18.33 -6.45
C CYS A 230 13.91 -16.97 -6.32
N VAL A 231 12.76 -16.94 -5.65
CA VAL A 231 12.02 -15.71 -5.36
C VAL A 231 12.76 -14.87 -4.32
N TRP A 232 13.29 -15.51 -3.28
CA TRP A 232 14.06 -14.84 -2.24
C TRP A 232 15.38 -14.25 -2.77
N ASP A 233 16.11 -15.01 -3.58
CA ASP A 233 17.35 -14.56 -4.23
C ASP A 233 17.05 -13.39 -5.18
N PHE A 234 15.93 -13.44 -5.89
CA PHE A 234 15.47 -12.31 -6.72
C PHE A 234 15.21 -11.04 -5.89
N LEU A 235 14.46 -11.13 -4.79
CA LEU A 235 14.19 -9.97 -3.93
C LEU A 235 15.46 -9.37 -3.32
N ASN A 236 16.47 -10.22 -3.04
CA ASN A 236 17.75 -9.79 -2.48
C ASN A 236 18.80 -9.38 -3.52
N SER A 237 18.51 -9.50 -4.81
CA SER A 237 19.39 -9.03 -5.86
C SER A 237 19.20 -7.53 -6.12
N THR A 238 20.27 -6.86 -6.57
CA THR A 238 20.27 -5.42 -6.86
C THR A 238 19.56 -5.12 -8.16
N GLN A 239 18.75 -4.07 -8.23
CA GLN A 239 18.11 -3.69 -9.49
C GLN A 239 19.15 -3.11 -10.47
N VAL A 240 19.13 -3.56 -11.73
CA VAL A 240 20.08 -3.07 -12.73
C VAL A 240 19.70 -1.65 -13.16
N GLY A 241 20.67 -0.73 -13.14
CA GLY A 241 20.44 0.70 -13.43
C GLY A 241 20.11 1.55 -12.20
N GLU A 242 20.07 0.95 -11.01
CA GLU A 242 19.92 1.65 -9.74
C GLU A 242 21.28 2.23 -9.28
N PRO A 243 21.44 3.56 -9.13
CA PRO A 243 22.71 4.14 -8.70
C PRO A 243 23.07 3.76 -7.26
N SER A 244 22.08 3.38 -6.46
CA SER A 244 22.24 3.17 -5.02
C SER A 244 22.72 1.76 -4.63
N ASN A 245 22.89 0.83 -5.59
CA ASN A 245 23.23 -0.59 -5.33
C ASN A 245 22.34 -1.28 -4.28
N LYS A 246 21.10 -0.81 -4.12
CA LYS A 246 20.14 -1.36 -3.17
C LYS A 246 19.48 -2.61 -3.73
N THR A 247 19.13 -3.54 -2.85
CA THR A 247 18.36 -4.74 -3.22
C THR A 247 16.91 -4.36 -3.53
N ARG A 248 16.21 -5.13 -4.37
CA ARG A 248 14.79 -4.91 -4.66
C ARG A 248 13.93 -4.88 -3.39
N ARG A 249 14.26 -5.73 -2.41
CA ARG A 249 13.68 -5.72 -1.06
C ARG A 249 13.86 -4.38 -0.36
N THR A 250 15.06 -3.82 -0.37
CA THR A 250 15.36 -2.53 0.28
C THR A 250 14.61 -1.39 -0.40
N LEU A 251 14.55 -1.39 -1.73
CA LEU A 251 13.82 -0.38 -2.50
C LEU A 251 12.31 -0.43 -2.24
N LEU A 252 11.76 -1.64 -2.11
CA LEU A 252 10.36 -1.85 -1.75
C LEU A 252 10.08 -1.31 -0.34
N ILE A 253 10.98 -1.57 0.60
CA ILE A 253 10.90 -1.03 1.96
C ILE A 253 10.95 0.51 1.96
N GLU A 254 11.89 1.11 1.23
CA GLU A 254 12.01 2.57 1.11
C GLU A 254 10.77 3.19 0.49
N ARG A 255 10.18 2.53 -0.50
CA ARG A 255 8.91 2.94 -1.07
C ARG A 255 7.78 2.91 -0.04
N TRP A 256 7.70 1.87 0.79
CA TRP A 256 6.69 1.81 1.86
C TRP A 256 6.86 2.92 2.89
N VAL A 257 8.11 3.32 3.20
CA VAL A 257 8.39 4.49 4.04
C VAL A 257 7.91 5.77 3.35
N ALA A 258 8.26 5.96 2.07
CA ALA A 258 7.89 7.15 1.30
C ALA A 258 6.37 7.30 1.13
N ASP A 259 5.67 6.19 0.88
CA ASP A 259 4.20 6.13 0.78
C ASP A 259 3.50 6.30 2.14
N LYS A 260 4.27 6.44 3.23
CA LYS A 260 3.79 6.50 4.63
C LYS A 260 2.99 5.26 5.05
N ASN A 261 3.24 4.12 4.40
CA ASN A 261 2.72 2.82 4.81
C ASN A 261 3.42 2.33 6.08
N ILE A 262 4.70 2.68 6.25
CA ILE A 262 5.46 2.43 7.49
C ILE A 262 6.19 3.71 7.94
N PRO A 263 6.44 3.88 9.25
CA PRO A 263 7.19 5.01 9.76
C PRO A 263 8.68 4.82 9.45
N GLU A 264 9.45 5.90 9.44
CA GLU A 264 10.90 5.81 9.27
C GLU A 264 11.52 4.93 10.39
N PHE A 265 12.41 4.01 10.01
CA PHE A 265 13.02 3.01 10.89
C PHE A 265 13.87 3.59 12.04
N THR A 266 14.09 4.90 12.06
CA THR A 266 14.81 5.63 13.10
C THR A 266 13.99 5.87 14.36
N GLU A 267 12.67 5.65 14.32
CA GLU A 267 11.83 5.86 15.50
C GLU A 267 11.62 4.59 16.34
N SER A 268 11.66 4.71 17.67
CA SER A 268 11.29 3.61 18.60
C SER A 268 9.85 3.09 18.41
N THR A 269 9.00 3.87 17.75
CA THR A 269 7.65 3.53 17.30
C THR A 269 7.64 2.62 16.08
N ALA A 270 8.69 2.61 15.26
CA ALA A 270 8.78 1.82 14.04
C ALA A 270 8.79 0.32 14.34
N THR A 271 9.57 -0.15 15.32
CA THR A 271 9.59 -1.57 15.71
C THR A 271 8.22 -2.04 16.18
N LYS A 272 7.49 -1.20 16.93
CA LYS A 272 6.13 -1.55 17.39
C LYS A 272 5.13 -1.62 16.23
N GLN A 273 5.27 -0.75 15.24
CA GLN A 273 4.41 -0.79 14.05
C GLN A 273 4.76 -1.97 13.15
N LEU A 274 6.04 -2.31 12.99
CA LEU A 274 6.48 -3.51 12.28
C LEU A 274 5.95 -4.77 12.94
N ASP A 275 6.06 -4.91 14.27
CA ASP A 275 5.46 -6.03 15.01
C ASP A 275 3.95 -6.18 14.74
N VAL A 276 3.25 -5.05 14.58
CA VAL A 276 1.82 -5.02 14.26
C VAL A 276 1.56 -5.31 12.79
N ILE A 277 2.43 -4.92 11.87
CA ILE A 277 2.26 -5.16 10.43
C ILE A 277 2.61 -6.61 10.08
N THR A 278 3.66 -7.17 10.68
CA THR A 278 4.13 -8.54 10.42
C THR A 278 3.42 -9.59 11.27
N ALA A 279 2.64 -9.17 12.28
CA ALA A 279 1.99 -10.06 13.25
C ALA A 279 2.96 -11.03 13.98
N SER A 280 4.26 -10.75 13.96
CA SER A 280 5.28 -11.61 14.57
C SER A 280 5.23 -11.65 16.10
N VAL A 281 4.64 -10.62 16.72
CA VAL A 281 4.51 -10.50 18.18
C VAL A 281 3.04 -10.23 18.53
N PRO A 282 2.45 -10.95 19.50
CA PRO A 282 1.08 -10.71 19.92
C PRO A 282 0.97 -9.34 20.58
N ARG A 283 0.02 -8.53 20.12
CA ARG A 283 -0.14 -7.13 20.58
C ARG A 283 -1.63 -6.81 20.77
N LYS A 284 -1.96 -6.28 21.95
CA LYS A 284 -3.33 -5.84 22.28
C LYS A 284 -3.72 -4.64 21.41
N LYS A 285 -4.94 -4.64 20.87
CA LYS A 285 -5.50 -3.56 20.02
C LYS A 285 -4.67 -3.23 18.77
N ALA A 286 -3.87 -4.19 18.31
CA ALA A 286 -3.00 -4.06 17.15
C ALA A 286 -3.79 -4.07 15.84
N LEU A 287 -4.84 -4.89 15.74
CA LEU A 287 -5.64 -5.00 14.53
C LEU A 287 -6.71 -3.91 14.51
N ASN A 288 -6.65 -3.05 13.51
CA ASN A 288 -7.63 -2.01 13.20
C ASN A 288 -7.70 -1.75 11.68
N ILE A 289 -8.64 -0.91 11.25
CA ILE A 289 -8.88 -0.60 9.83
C ILE A 289 -7.60 -0.07 9.14
N ALA A 290 -6.85 0.83 9.79
CA ALA A 290 -5.65 1.41 9.20
C ALA A 290 -4.52 0.37 9.04
N THR A 291 -4.30 -0.48 10.05
CA THR A 291 -3.27 -1.52 9.99
C THR A 291 -3.61 -2.59 8.96
N LEU A 292 -4.90 -2.94 8.79
CA LEU A 292 -5.35 -3.88 7.76
C LEU A 292 -5.14 -3.32 6.35
N ASN A 293 -5.54 -2.07 6.12
CA ASN A 293 -5.30 -1.39 4.84
C ASN A 293 -3.80 -1.30 4.50
N THR A 294 -2.97 -1.03 5.51
CA THR A 294 -1.51 -0.97 5.36
C THR A 294 -0.96 -2.33 4.93
N ARG A 295 -1.33 -3.42 5.63
CA ARG A 295 -0.91 -4.78 5.27
C ARG A 295 -1.34 -5.14 3.84
N ILE A 296 -2.58 -4.87 3.47
CA ILE A 296 -3.10 -5.13 2.11
C ILE A 296 -2.28 -4.37 1.06
N SER A 297 -2.03 -3.08 1.28
CA SER A 297 -1.27 -2.25 0.34
C SER A 297 0.17 -2.76 0.18
N MET A 298 0.86 -3.06 1.28
CA MET A 298 2.22 -3.61 1.25
C MET A 298 2.29 -4.95 0.52
N LEU A 299 1.37 -5.87 0.83
CA LEU A 299 1.25 -7.15 0.14
C LEU A 299 0.96 -6.98 -1.36
N GLN A 300 0.13 -6.02 -1.73
CA GLN A 300 -0.18 -5.73 -3.14
C GLN A 300 1.05 -5.20 -3.89
N GLN A 301 1.81 -4.30 -3.26
CA GLN A 301 3.05 -3.79 -3.84
C GLN A 301 4.11 -4.89 -3.95
N LEU A 302 4.24 -5.76 -2.96
CA LEU A 302 5.11 -6.93 -3.02
C LEU A 302 4.70 -7.86 -4.17
N GLY A 303 3.41 -8.19 -4.31
CA GLY A 303 2.91 -9.00 -5.41
C GLY A 303 3.22 -8.39 -6.77
N ALA A 304 3.12 -7.06 -6.90
CA ALA A 304 3.47 -6.35 -8.13
C ALA A 304 4.98 -6.42 -8.46
N GLU A 305 5.85 -6.37 -7.45
CA GLU A 305 7.29 -6.63 -7.63
C GLU A 305 7.57 -8.06 -8.09
N LEU A 306 6.88 -9.06 -7.55
CA LEU A 306 7.02 -10.46 -7.98
C LEU A 306 6.51 -10.69 -9.41
N LEU A 307 5.45 -10.00 -9.82
CA LEU A 307 4.95 -10.06 -11.20
C LEU A 307 5.98 -9.57 -12.23
N LYS A 308 6.97 -8.77 -11.83
CA LYS A 308 8.11 -8.42 -12.70
C LYS A 308 8.89 -9.66 -13.11
N MET A 309 9.07 -10.64 -12.21
CA MET A 309 9.74 -11.90 -12.53
C MET A 309 9.07 -12.63 -13.68
N LYS A 310 7.72 -12.68 -13.73
CA LYS A 310 7.01 -13.33 -14.84
C LYS A 310 7.33 -12.72 -16.20
N ARG A 311 7.48 -11.39 -16.27
CA ARG A 311 7.87 -10.70 -17.50
C ARG A 311 9.28 -11.09 -17.94
N MET A 312 10.20 -11.20 -17.00
CA MET A 312 11.59 -11.62 -17.26
C MET A 312 11.66 -13.11 -17.62
N LEU A 313 10.90 -13.98 -16.96
CA LEU A 313 10.78 -15.41 -17.30
C LEU A 313 10.24 -15.63 -18.71
N LEU A 314 9.27 -14.82 -19.14
CA LEU A 314 8.79 -14.83 -20.53
C LEU A 314 9.92 -14.46 -21.50
N GLU A 315 10.69 -13.41 -21.21
CA GLU A 315 11.83 -13.02 -22.05
C GLU A 315 12.90 -14.13 -22.10
N LEU A 316 13.18 -14.84 -20.99
CA LEU A 316 14.08 -16.00 -20.99
C LEU A 316 13.56 -17.16 -21.84
N SER A 317 12.25 -17.40 -21.84
CA SER A 317 11.63 -18.41 -22.69
C SER A 317 11.84 -18.10 -24.18
N MET A 318 11.75 -16.82 -24.57
CA MET A 318 12.05 -16.38 -25.94
C MET A 318 13.52 -16.63 -26.31
N VAL A 319 14.46 -16.43 -25.40
CA VAL A 319 15.88 -16.74 -25.62
C VAL A 319 16.11 -18.23 -25.85
N ILE A 320 15.51 -19.09 -25.01
CA ILE A 320 15.66 -20.55 -25.15
C ILE A 320 15.10 -21.05 -26.49
N ARG A 321 14.02 -20.42 -26.98
CA ARG A 321 13.44 -20.72 -28.31
C ARG A 321 14.29 -20.21 -29.47
N GLY A 322 15.24 -19.32 -29.21
CA GLY A 322 16.07 -18.69 -30.24
C GLY A 322 15.42 -17.46 -30.88
N GLU A 323 14.36 -16.93 -30.29
CA GLU A 323 13.69 -15.70 -30.75
C GLU A 323 14.47 -14.44 -30.33
N LYS A 324 15.28 -14.54 -29.27
CA LYS A 324 16.12 -13.46 -28.74
C LYS A 324 17.53 -13.94 -28.41
N GLN A 325 18.46 -12.98 -28.38
CA GLN A 325 19.86 -13.17 -27.99
C GLN A 325 20.12 -12.65 -26.58
N MET A 326 21.14 -13.22 -25.94
CA MET A 326 21.51 -12.99 -24.54
C MET A 326 22.59 -11.92 -24.40
#